data_AF-A0A3D2EX07-F1
#
_entry.id   AF-A0A3D2EX07-F1
#
_cell.length_a   1.000
_cell.length_b   1.000
_cell.length_c   1.000
_cell.angle_alpha   90.00
_cell.angle_beta   90.00
_cell.angle_gamma   90.00
#
_symmetry.space_group_name_H-M   'P 1'
#
loop_
_entity.id
_entity.type
_entity.pdbx_description
1 polymer ?
#
loop_
_entity_poly.entity_id
_entity_poly.type
_entity_poly.pdbx_seq_one_letter_code
_entity_poly.pdbx_strand_id
1 'polypeptide(L)'
;MSSLKTAYALLRDATGVSDIEKERIITKAEEMPSSGSANGKVVEGIFDGQNMTDGEGQTYPVPANYASKSKLVEGDGMKLTISDEGKFIYKQISPIERKVLVGVLIQEDGQYKVLAEGKAYRVLLASVTFYRAEVGDQVTILLPDDDNAVWGAVENVLPKQMAEAAAKSTIEDMSTEEDEDGELSPSVD
;
A
#
# COMPACT_ATOMS: atom_id res chain seq x y z
N MET A 1 37.78 -18.04 3.52
CA MET A 1 37.18 -17.46 2.31
C MET A 1 38.11 -17.65 1.09
N SER A 2 38.32 -18.89 0.61
CA SER A 2 39.31 -19.12 -0.47
C SER A 2 38.90 -20.14 -1.54
N SER A 3 37.65 -20.60 -1.57
CA SER A 3 37.19 -21.55 -2.61
C SER A 3 36.66 -20.84 -3.86
N LEU A 4 36.01 -19.69 -3.71
CA LEU A 4 35.35 -18.96 -4.79
C LEU A 4 36.36 -18.29 -5.75
N LYS A 5 37.46 -17.76 -5.23
CA LYS A 5 38.50 -17.09 -6.02
C LYS A 5 39.26 -18.09 -6.92
N THR A 6 39.48 -19.30 -6.42
CA THR A 6 40.12 -20.41 -7.16
C THR A 6 39.21 -20.98 -8.24
N ALA A 7 37.91 -21.13 -7.94
CA ALA A 7 36.93 -21.61 -8.93
C ALA A 7 36.77 -20.64 -10.11
N TYR A 8 36.81 -19.33 -9.85
CA TYR A 8 36.72 -18.30 -10.88
C TYR A 8 37.97 -18.25 -11.78
N ALA A 9 39.16 -18.45 -11.20
CA ALA A 9 40.42 -18.49 -11.96
C ALA A 9 40.48 -19.68 -12.93
N LEU A 10 39.96 -20.84 -12.53
CA LEU A 10 39.89 -22.04 -13.38
C LEU A 10 38.88 -21.88 -14.54
N LEU A 11 37.73 -21.25 -14.29
CA LEU A 11 36.74 -20.97 -15.33
C LEU A 11 37.27 -20.01 -16.39
N ARG A 12 38.08 -19.01 -16.00
CA ARG A 12 38.72 -18.06 -16.91
C ARG A 12 39.70 -18.74 -17.89
N ASP A 13 40.46 -19.69 -17.39
CA ASP A 13 41.46 -20.44 -18.18
C ASP A 13 40.82 -21.44 -19.15
N ALA A 14 39.69 -22.04 -18.75
CA ALA A 14 39.00 -23.05 -19.54
C ALA A 14 38.15 -22.49 -20.70
N THR A 15 37.58 -21.29 -20.57
CA THR A 15 36.63 -20.75 -21.56
C THR A 15 37.17 -19.59 -22.38
N GLY A 16 38.22 -18.89 -21.90
CA GLY A 16 38.77 -17.69 -22.56
C GLY A 16 37.79 -16.50 -22.65
N VAL A 17 36.57 -16.63 -22.09
CA VAL A 17 35.55 -15.59 -22.09
C VAL A 17 35.66 -14.82 -20.79
N SER A 18 36.13 -13.58 -20.87
CA SER A 18 36.02 -12.62 -19.76
C SER A 18 34.70 -11.88 -19.89
N ASP A 19 33.82 -12.02 -18.91
CA ASP A 19 32.63 -11.17 -18.80
C ASP A 19 33.08 -9.78 -18.37
N ILE A 20 33.50 -8.95 -19.34
CA ILE A 20 34.03 -7.59 -19.15
C ILE A 20 33.09 -6.74 -18.28
N GLU A 21 31.78 -6.94 -18.41
CA GLU A 21 30.78 -6.23 -17.60
C GLU A 21 30.83 -6.62 -16.12
N LYS A 22 31.10 -7.90 -15.84
CA LYS A 22 31.14 -8.44 -14.48
C LYS A 22 32.46 -8.08 -13.80
N GLU A 23 33.57 -8.08 -14.54
CA GLU A 23 34.87 -7.60 -14.06
C GLU A 23 34.82 -6.12 -13.70
N ARG A 24 34.23 -5.29 -14.57
CA ARG A 24 34.01 -3.85 -14.30
C ARG A 24 33.19 -3.60 -13.03
N ILE A 25 32.19 -4.43 -12.75
CA ILE A 25 31.36 -4.31 -11.54
C ILE A 25 32.16 -4.70 -10.29
N ILE A 26 33.00 -5.74 -10.37
CA ILE A 26 33.84 -6.18 -9.24
C ILE A 26 34.90 -5.13 -8.92
N THR A 27 35.61 -4.61 -9.92
CA THR A 27 36.61 -3.54 -9.71
C THR A 27 35.98 -2.29 -9.11
N LYS A 28 34.78 -1.91 -9.59
CA LYS A 28 34.04 -0.77 -9.05
C LYS A 28 33.51 -1.00 -7.64
N ALA A 29 33.26 -2.25 -7.25
CA ALA A 29 32.89 -2.62 -5.89
C ALA A 29 34.09 -2.61 -4.93
N GLU A 30 35.29 -2.96 -5.41
CA GLU A 30 36.54 -2.87 -4.64
C GLU A 30 36.99 -1.41 -4.41
N GLU A 31 36.61 -0.48 -5.30
CA GLU A 31 36.91 0.95 -5.19
C GLU A 31 35.93 1.73 -4.27
N MET A 32 34.87 1.09 -3.73
CA MET A 32 33.94 1.77 -2.84
C MET A 32 34.50 1.86 -1.40
N PRO A 33 34.70 3.07 -0.85
CA PRO A 33 35.18 3.21 0.53
C PRO A 33 34.10 2.72 1.51
N SER A 34 34.44 1.74 2.36
CA SER A 34 33.66 1.42 3.55
C SER A 34 34.03 2.41 4.66
N SER A 35 33.43 3.60 4.64
CA SER A 35 33.65 4.61 5.68
C SER A 35 32.48 4.64 6.66
N GLY A 36 32.66 3.99 7.80
CA GLY A 36 31.82 4.20 8.97
C GLY A 36 32.17 5.52 9.65
N SER A 37 31.15 6.36 9.86
CA SER A 37 31.12 7.38 10.90
C SER A 37 29.67 7.55 11.32
N ALA A 38 29.35 7.06 12.51
CA ALA A 38 27.99 6.89 13.00
C ALA A 38 27.33 8.25 13.32
N ASN A 39 26.50 8.76 12.41
CA ASN A 39 25.36 9.61 12.73
C ASN A 39 24.46 9.77 11.49
N GLY A 40 23.51 8.84 11.31
CA GLY A 40 22.52 8.94 10.25
C GLY A 40 21.65 10.19 10.41
N LYS A 41 21.31 10.86 9.30
CA LYS A 41 20.43 12.04 9.30
C LYS A 41 19.00 11.60 9.57
N VAL A 42 18.36 12.20 10.57
CA VAL A 42 16.94 11.99 10.88
C VAL A 42 16.15 13.19 10.42
N VAL A 43 15.07 12.95 9.70
CA VAL A 43 14.11 13.95 9.24
C VAL A 43 12.71 13.53 9.69
N GLU A 44 11.92 14.48 10.18
CA GLU A 44 10.52 14.27 10.54
C GLU A 44 9.64 15.09 9.59
N GLY A 45 8.50 14.52 9.21
CA GLY A 45 7.62 15.12 8.22
C GLY A 45 6.23 14.49 8.21
N ILE A 46 5.38 14.98 7.33
CA ILE A 46 3.99 14.58 7.19
C ILE A 46 3.80 13.84 5.86
N PHE A 47 3.06 12.73 5.89
CA PHE A 47 2.71 11.97 4.70
C PHE A 47 1.62 12.67 3.88
N ASP A 48 1.83 12.87 2.58
CA ASP A 48 0.87 13.53 1.67
C ASP A 48 0.06 12.54 0.81
N GLY A 49 0.23 11.23 1.05
CA GLY A 49 -0.36 10.15 0.25
C GLY A 49 0.63 9.43 -0.67
N GLN A 50 1.76 10.04 -1.03
CA GLN A 50 2.83 9.39 -1.82
C GLN A 50 4.24 9.70 -1.29
N ASN A 51 4.43 10.88 -0.73
CA ASN A 51 5.69 11.42 -0.23
C ASN A 51 5.54 11.83 1.24
N MET A 52 6.68 12.03 1.89
CA MET A 52 6.79 12.68 3.18
C MET A 52 7.31 14.09 2.96
N THR A 53 6.63 15.10 3.45
CA THR A 53 7.06 16.50 3.38
C THR A 53 7.58 16.94 4.74
N ASP A 54 8.81 17.46 4.80
CA ASP A 54 9.38 17.99 6.05
C ASP A 54 8.96 19.45 6.34
N GLY A 55 9.34 19.97 7.51
CA GLY A 55 9.03 21.34 7.92
C GLY A 55 9.70 22.44 7.06
N GLU A 56 10.66 22.09 6.21
CA GLU A 56 11.30 23.00 5.25
C GLU A 56 10.63 22.95 3.86
N GLY A 57 9.63 22.06 3.69
CA GLY A 57 8.95 21.82 2.42
C GLY A 57 9.67 20.87 1.48
N GLN A 58 10.73 20.18 1.93
CA GLN A 58 11.39 19.15 1.12
C GLN A 58 10.54 17.89 1.12
N THR A 59 10.34 17.31 -0.07
CA THR A 59 9.55 16.10 -0.26
C THR A 59 10.45 14.89 -0.46
N TYR A 60 10.11 13.79 0.23
CA TYR A 60 10.84 12.53 0.19
C TYR A 60 9.87 11.42 -0.26
N PRO A 61 10.13 10.75 -1.40
CA PRO A 61 9.22 9.74 -1.92
C PRO A 61 9.16 8.52 -1.00
N VAL A 62 7.95 8.14 -0.59
CA VAL A 62 7.73 6.99 0.28
C VAL A 62 7.47 5.75 -0.60
N PRO A 63 8.14 4.61 -0.34
CA PRO A 63 7.88 3.39 -1.08
C PRO A 63 6.41 2.95 -0.99
N ALA A 64 5.75 2.79 -2.14
CA ALA A 64 4.32 2.48 -2.21
C ALA A 64 3.94 1.19 -1.42
N ASN A 65 4.83 0.19 -1.40
CA ASN A 65 4.62 -1.06 -0.65
C ASN A 65 4.65 -0.85 0.87
N TYR A 66 5.49 0.07 1.36
CA TYR A 66 5.53 0.40 2.78
C TYR A 66 4.27 1.17 3.19
N ALA A 67 3.86 2.13 2.36
CA ALA A 67 2.65 2.92 2.58
C ALA A 67 1.38 2.05 2.54
N SER A 68 1.27 1.12 1.59
CA SER A 68 0.12 0.19 1.52
C SER A 68 0.07 -0.76 2.71
N LYS A 69 1.20 -1.38 3.08
CA LYS A 69 1.26 -2.34 4.18
C LYS A 69 1.01 -1.70 5.54
N SER A 70 1.51 -0.49 5.75
CA SER A 70 1.32 0.24 7.02
C SER A 70 0.00 1.00 7.06
N LYS A 71 -0.80 0.97 5.97
CA LYS A 71 -2.06 1.70 5.81
C LYS A 71 -1.90 3.19 6.15
N LEU A 72 -0.85 3.83 5.60
CA LEU A 72 -0.55 5.24 5.86
C LEU A 72 -1.62 6.14 5.26
N VAL A 73 -2.09 7.09 6.06
CA VAL A 73 -3.13 8.07 5.69
C VAL A 73 -2.50 9.44 5.55
N GLU A 74 -3.00 10.25 4.62
CA GLU A 74 -2.60 11.64 4.43
C GLU A 74 -2.71 12.40 5.76
N GLY A 75 -1.63 13.06 6.18
CA GLY A 75 -1.51 13.71 7.49
C GLY A 75 -0.75 12.90 8.54
N ASP A 76 -0.44 11.62 8.30
CA ASP A 76 0.35 10.81 9.24
C ASP A 76 1.76 11.38 9.44
N GLY A 77 2.16 11.49 10.71
CA GLY A 77 3.51 11.87 11.10
C GLY A 77 4.49 10.72 10.85
N MET A 78 5.54 11.01 10.09
CA MET A 78 6.57 10.07 9.68
C MET A 78 7.96 10.55 10.11
N LYS A 79 8.84 9.57 10.32
CA LYS A 79 10.26 9.75 10.55
C LYS A 79 11.04 9.02 9.47
N LEU A 80 11.86 9.77 8.75
CA LEU A 80 12.84 9.28 7.81
C LEU A 80 14.20 9.24 8.49
N THR A 81 14.83 8.07 8.48
CA THR A 81 16.23 7.92 8.88
C THR A 81 17.05 7.59 7.65
N ILE A 82 18.01 8.44 7.32
CA ILE A 82 18.96 8.24 6.24
C ILE A 82 20.20 7.60 6.86
N SER A 83 20.46 6.34 6.53
CA SER A 83 21.68 5.68 6.99
C SER A 83 22.92 6.27 6.31
N ASP A 84 24.09 6.03 6.88
CA ASP A 84 25.37 6.46 6.30
C ASP A 84 25.64 5.80 4.92
N GLU A 85 24.97 4.68 4.64
CA GLU A 85 24.94 4.02 3.33
C GLU A 85 23.95 4.64 2.34
N GLY A 86 23.25 5.71 2.73
CA GLY A 86 22.22 6.36 1.93
C GLY A 86 20.88 5.62 1.86
N LYS A 87 20.64 4.64 2.74
CA LYS A 87 19.35 3.93 2.79
C LYS A 87 18.31 4.78 3.50
N PHE A 88 17.15 4.92 2.86
CA PHE A 88 15.98 5.57 3.43
C PHE A 88 15.16 4.57 4.24
N ILE A 89 15.06 4.81 5.55
CA ILE A 89 14.24 4.01 6.46
C ILE A 89 13.10 4.90 6.95
N TYR A 90 11.88 4.57 6.52
CA TYR A 90 10.67 5.25 6.93
C TYR A 90 10.04 4.54 8.12
N LYS A 91 9.57 5.31 9.10
CA LYS A 91 8.79 4.82 10.25
C LYS A 91 7.64 5.78 10.53
N GLN A 92 6.44 5.24 10.71
CA GLN A 92 5.32 6.04 11.22
C GLN A 92 5.54 6.32 12.71
N ILE A 93 5.39 7.58 13.12
CA ILE A 93 5.60 8.02 14.50
C ILE A 93 4.35 8.64 15.13
N SER A 94 3.45 9.19 14.34
CA SER A 94 2.21 9.81 14.83
C SER A 94 1.06 9.53 13.87
N PRO A 95 0.27 8.48 14.09
CA PRO A 95 -0.95 8.27 13.32
C PRO A 95 -1.98 9.36 13.68
N ILE A 96 -2.77 9.79 12.70
CA ILE A 96 -3.86 10.74 12.92
C ILE A 96 -5.22 10.04 13.12
N GLU A 97 -6.21 10.81 13.58
CA GLU A 97 -7.60 10.35 13.61
C GLU A 97 -8.10 10.13 12.18
N ARG A 98 -8.80 9.01 12.00
CA ARG A 98 -9.20 8.51 10.69
C ARG A 98 -10.63 8.01 10.71
N LYS A 99 -11.33 8.29 9.62
CA LYS A 99 -12.66 7.75 9.33
C LYS A 99 -12.57 6.60 8.35
N VAL A 100 -13.48 5.65 8.51
CA VAL A 100 -13.62 4.49 7.63
C VAL A 100 -14.76 4.77 6.67
N LEU A 101 -14.49 4.68 5.36
CA LEU A 101 -15.52 4.77 4.35
C LEU A 101 -15.50 3.53 3.46
N VAL A 102 -16.68 3.15 3.00
CA VAL A 102 -16.85 2.09 2.02
C VAL A 102 -17.20 2.72 0.68
N GLY A 103 -16.47 2.35 -0.36
CA GLY A 103 -16.68 2.84 -1.71
C GLY A 103 -16.48 1.77 -2.76
N VAL A 104 -16.52 2.18 -4.03
CA VAL A 104 -16.30 1.28 -5.17
C VAL A 104 -14.97 1.62 -5.82
N LEU A 105 -14.14 0.61 -6.09
CA LEU A 105 -12.90 0.79 -6.83
C LEU A 105 -13.19 1.13 -8.29
N ILE A 106 -12.67 2.26 -8.75
CA ILE A 106 -12.74 2.72 -10.12
C ILE A 106 -11.32 2.96 -10.66
N GLN A 107 -11.20 2.98 -11.98
CA GLN A 107 -9.97 3.38 -12.65
C GLN A 107 -10.28 4.54 -13.59
N GLU A 108 -9.58 5.66 -13.39
CA GLU A 108 -9.73 6.87 -14.18
C GLU A 108 -8.34 7.37 -14.57
N ASP A 109 -8.12 7.66 -15.85
CA ASP A 109 -6.83 8.10 -16.40
C ASP A 109 -5.64 7.17 -16.06
N GLY A 110 -5.92 5.86 -15.92
CA GLY A 110 -4.91 4.86 -15.55
C GLY A 110 -4.54 4.86 -14.05
N GLN A 111 -5.14 5.74 -13.23
CA GLN A 111 -4.99 5.73 -11.78
C GLN A 111 -6.18 5.05 -11.11
N TYR A 112 -5.89 4.24 -10.09
CA TYR A 112 -6.93 3.65 -9.25
C TYR A 112 -7.45 4.68 -8.25
N LYS A 113 -8.77 4.79 -8.16
CA LYS A 113 -9.47 5.65 -7.21
C LYS A 113 -10.62 4.88 -6.57
N VAL A 114 -11.05 5.30 -5.39
CA VAL A 114 -12.25 4.76 -4.74
C VAL A 114 -13.30 5.85 -4.69
N LEU A 115 -14.46 5.58 -5.27
CA LEU A 115 -15.61 6.48 -5.22
C LEU A 115 -16.40 6.21 -3.93
N ALA A 116 -16.39 7.16 -3.00
CA ALA A 116 -17.13 7.11 -1.74
C ALA A 116 -17.76 8.48 -1.46
N GLU A 117 -19.00 8.50 -0.96
CA GLU A 117 -19.73 9.74 -0.61
C GLU A 117 -19.76 10.80 -1.74
N GLY A 118 -19.76 10.36 -3.00
CA GLY A 118 -19.75 11.26 -4.16
C GLY A 118 -18.40 11.94 -4.47
N LYS A 119 -17.33 11.59 -3.75
CA LYS A 119 -15.95 12.02 -4.01
C LYS A 119 -15.07 10.84 -4.44
N ALA A 120 -14.10 11.09 -5.31
CA ALA A 120 -13.14 10.08 -5.77
C ALA A 120 -11.79 10.26 -5.06
N TYR A 121 -11.42 9.29 -4.23
CA TYR A 121 -10.17 9.29 -3.48
C TYR A 121 -9.10 8.47 -4.19
N ARG A 122 -7.89 9.00 -4.31
CA ARG A 122 -6.77 8.26 -4.94
C ARG A 122 -6.27 7.17 -3.99
N VAL A 123 -5.93 6.01 -4.55
CA VAL A 123 -5.38 4.89 -3.78
C VAL A 123 -4.08 4.39 -4.40
N LEU A 124 -3.20 3.84 -3.56
CA LEU A 124 -1.94 3.29 -4.02
C LEU A 124 -2.15 2.00 -4.82
N LEU A 125 -1.51 1.92 -5.99
CA LEU A 125 -1.48 0.71 -6.82
C LEU A 125 -1.02 -0.52 -6.04
N ALA A 126 -0.03 -0.34 -5.15
CA ALA A 126 0.49 -1.41 -4.30
C ALA A 126 -0.58 -2.02 -3.38
N SER A 127 -1.57 -1.23 -2.95
CA SER A 127 -2.69 -1.74 -2.16
C SER A 127 -3.64 -2.57 -3.02
N VAL A 128 -3.95 -2.08 -4.23
CA VAL A 128 -4.83 -2.77 -5.19
C VAL A 128 -4.26 -4.13 -5.56
N THR A 129 -2.97 -4.21 -5.87
CA THR A 129 -2.30 -5.47 -6.22
C THR A 129 -2.15 -6.41 -5.04
N PHE A 130 -1.94 -5.89 -3.83
CA PHE A 130 -1.85 -6.68 -2.60
C PHE A 130 -3.17 -7.42 -2.30
N TYR A 131 -4.30 -6.72 -2.38
CA TYR A 131 -5.63 -7.31 -2.17
C TYR A 131 -6.19 -8.00 -3.42
N ARG A 132 -5.53 -7.88 -4.57
CA ARG A 132 -6.01 -8.37 -5.88
C ARG A 132 -7.40 -7.82 -6.23
N ALA A 133 -7.62 -6.55 -5.91
CA ALA A 133 -8.90 -5.89 -6.14
C ALA A 133 -9.11 -5.63 -7.63
N GLU A 134 -10.34 -5.78 -8.09
CA GLU A 134 -10.76 -5.48 -9.45
C GLU A 134 -11.65 -4.23 -9.48
N VAL A 135 -11.66 -3.55 -10.63
CA VAL A 135 -12.55 -2.40 -10.82
C VAL A 135 -14.01 -2.87 -10.67
N GLY A 136 -14.76 -2.18 -9.82
CA GLY A 136 -16.12 -2.57 -9.43
C GLY A 136 -16.22 -3.33 -8.11
N ASP A 137 -15.10 -3.73 -7.49
CA ASP A 137 -15.12 -4.28 -6.13
C ASP A 137 -15.43 -3.20 -5.10
N GLN A 138 -16.05 -3.64 -4.00
CA GLN A 138 -16.34 -2.77 -2.88
C GLN A 138 -15.11 -2.71 -1.96
N VAL A 139 -14.60 -1.52 -1.72
CA VAL A 139 -13.33 -1.31 -1.01
C VAL A 139 -13.59 -0.44 0.21
N THR A 140 -13.06 -0.88 1.35
CA THR A 140 -13.01 -0.09 2.56
C THR A 140 -11.72 0.71 2.58
N ILE A 141 -11.84 2.03 2.68
CA ILE A 141 -10.71 2.97 2.73
C ILE A 141 -10.68 3.71 4.07
N LEU A 142 -9.48 4.06 4.49
CA LEU A 142 -9.19 4.94 5.61
C LEU A 142 -8.84 6.32 5.06
N LEU A 143 -9.49 7.33 5.61
CA LEU A 143 -9.28 8.74 5.30
C LEU A 143 -8.95 9.50 6.59
N PRO A 144 -8.23 10.63 6.52
CA PRO A 144 -8.14 11.53 7.66
C PRO A 144 -9.55 12.00 8.03
N ASP A 145 -9.76 12.36 9.29
CA ASP A 145 -11.05 12.91 9.73
C ASP A 145 -11.40 14.21 8.98
N ASP A 146 -10.38 14.99 8.59
CA ASP A 146 -10.50 16.19 7.77
C ASP A 146 -11.14 15.92 6.38
N ASP A 147 -11.93 16.87 5.88
CA ASP A 147 -12.74 16.73 4.67
C ASP A 147 -11.99 17.04 3.35
N ASN A 148 -10.70 17.37 3.46
CA ASN A 148 -9.84 17.76 2.34
C ASN A 148 -8.94 16.63 1.81
N ALA A 149 -9.15 15.39 2.26
CA ALA A 149 -8.35 14.25 1.84
C ALA A 149 -8.37 14.02 0.32
N VAL A 150 -7.21 13.85 -0.28
CA VAL A 150 -7.07 13.44 -1.70
C VAL A 150 -6.73 11.95 -1.78
N TRP A 151 -5.95 11.45 -0.82
CA TRP A 151 -5.49 10.07 -0.78
C TRP A 151 -6.19 9.25 0.32
N GLY A 152 -6.56 8.02 -0.03
CA GLY A 152 -7.08 7.04 0.90
C GLY A 152 -6.20 5.79 0.99
N ALA A 153 -6.09 5.24 2.20
CA ALA A 153 -5.42 3.96 2.42
C ALA A 153 -6.44 2.83 2.35
N VAL A 154 -6.20 1.82 1.50
CA VAL A 154 -7.08 0.65 1.44
C VAL A 154 -6.89 -0.21 2.67
N GLU A 155 -7.98 -0.43 3.41
CA GLU A 155 -8.01 -1.29 4.57
C GLU A 155 -8.40 -2.72 4.22
N ASN A 156 -9.46 -2.89 3.41
CA ASN A 156 -9.98 -4.19 3.02
C ASN A 156 -10.73 -4.11 1.69
N VAL A 157 -10.86 -5.25 1.02
CA VAL A 157 -11.58 -5.38 -0.24
C VAL A 157 -12.62 -6.49 -0.10
N LEU A 158 -13.85 -6.18 -0.45
CA LEU A 158 -14.98 -7.09 -0.53
C LEU A 158 -15.25 -7.39 -2.01
N PRO A 159 -14.92 -8.61 -2.48
CA PRO A 159 -15.17 -8.99 -3.86
C PRO A 159 -16.64 -8.88 -4.21
N LYS A 160 -16.96 -8.38 -5.41
CA LYS A 160 -18.34 -8.21 -5.88
C LYS A 160 -19.20 -9.47 -5.75
N GLN A 161 -18.63 -10.65 -6.03
CA GLN A 161 -19.34 -11.93 -5.94
C GLN A 161 -19.79 -12.27 -4.51
N MET A 162 -19.01 -11.89 -3.50
CA MET A 162 -19.37 -12.12 -2.10
C MET A 162 -20.40 -11.08 -1.63
N ALA A 163 -20.33 -9.85 -2.13
CA ALA A 163 -21.31 -8.81 -1.81
C ALA A 163 -22.71 -9.16 -2.38
N GLU A 164 -22.81 -9.63 -3.62
CA GLU A 164 -24.08 -10.08 -4.22
C GLU A 164 -24.63 -11.33 -3.52
N ALA A 165 -23.78 -12.29 -3.14
CA ALA A 165 -24.22 -13.48 -2.41
C ALA A 165 -24.78 -13.15 -1.02
N ALA A 166 -24.13 -12.25 -0.28
CA ALA A 166 -24.60 -11.79 1.03
C ALA A 166 -25.88 -10.94 0.94
N ALA A 167 -26.02 -10.10 -0.10
CA ALA A 167 -27.25 -9.37 -0.35
C ALA A 167 -28.40 -10.32 -0.69
N LYS A 168 -28.13 -11.37 -1.49
CA LYS A 168 -29.14 -12.35 -1.88
C LYS A 168 -29.61 -13.24 -0.73
N SER A 169 -28.71 -13.69 0.15
CA SER A 169 -29.10 -14.48 1.33
C SER A 169 -29.96 -13.67 2.29
N THR A 170 -29.66 -12.38 2.47
CA THR A 170 -30.44 -11.50 3.35
C THR A 170 -31.86 -11.26 2.82
N ILE A 171 -32.02 -11.18 1.49
CA ILE A 171 -33.34 -11.05 0.84
C ILE A 171 -34.12 -12.37 0.90
N GLU A 172 -33.46 -13.52 0.73
CA GLU A 172 -34.10 -14.84 0.87
C GLU A 172 -34.59 -15.10 2.31
N ASP A 173 -33.81 -14.74 3.33
CA ASP A 173 -34.23 -14.83 4.74
C ASP A 173 -35.45 -13.94 5.04
N MET A 174 -35.48 -12.68 4.55
CA MET A 174 -36.64 -11.80 4.70
C MET A 174 -37.89 -12.29 3.95
N SER A 175 -37.73 -12.88 2.76
CA SER A 175 -38.88 -13.40 1.99
C SER A 175 -39.50 -14.68 2.58
N THR A 176 -38.80 -15.35 3.49
CA THR A 176 -39.31 -16.56 4.15
C THR A 176 -40.16 -16.24 5.39
N GLU A 177 -40.08 -15.02 5.92
CA GLU A 177 -40.85 -14.59 7.11
C GLU A 177 -42.21 -13.94 6.78
N GLU A 178 -42.50 -13.59 5.51
CA GLU A 178 -43.76 -12.90 5.12
C GLU A 178 -44.91 -13.83 4.68
N ASP A 179 -44.74 -15.16 4.68
CA ASP A 179 -45.77 -16.12 4.21
C ASP A 179 -46.58 -16.82 5.34
N GLU A 180 -46.46 -16.40 6.61
CA GLU A 180 -47.27 -16.95 7.72
C GLU A 180 -48.23 -15.88 8.29
N ASP A 181 -49.52 -16.24 8.38
CA ASP A 181 -50.66 -15.48 8.92
C ASP A 181 -51.35 -14.40 8.05
N GLY A 182 -51.87 -14.87 6.92
CA GLY A 182 -53.04 -14.30 6.26
C GLY A 182 -54.39 -14.87 6.75
N GLU A 183 -54.67 -14.95 8.06
CA GLU A 183 -56.03 -15.24 8.57
C GLU A 183 -56.52 -14.18 9.58
N LEU A 184 -57.25 -13.19 9.05
CA LEU A 184 -58.17 -12.39 9.86
C LEU A 184 -59.38 -13.24 10.21
N SER A 185 -59.44 -13.75 11.44
CA SER A 185 -60.67 -14.32 11.98
C SER A 185 -61.64 -13.18 12.38
N PRO A 186 -62.91 -13.20 11.94
CA PRO A 186 -63.89 -12.23 12.38
C PRO A 186 -64.38 -12.63 13.77
N SER A 187 -64.15 -11.76 14.77
CA SER A 187 -64.80 -11.89 16.06
C SER A 187 -66.28 -11.49 15.94
N VAL A 188 -67.15 -12.48 16.09
CA VAL A 188 -68.58 -12.30 16.32
C VAL A 188 -68.85 -12.69 17.77
N ASP A 189 -69.05 -11.69 18.63
CA ASP A 189 -70.20 -11.51 19.56
C ASP A 189 -70.01 -10.23 20.39
#